data_AF-A0A495SZX0-F1
#
_entry.id   AF-A0A495SZX0-F1
#
_cell.length_a   1.000
_cell.length_b   1.000
_cell.length_c   1.000
_cell.angle_alpha   90.00
_cell.angle_beta   90.00
_cell.angle_gamma   90.00
#
_symmetry.space_group_name_H-M   'P 1'
#
loop_
_entity.id
_entity.type
_entity.pdbx_description
1 polymer ?
#
loop_
_entity_poly.entity_id
_entity_poly.type
_entity_poly.pdbx_seq_one_letter_code
_entity_poly.pdbx_strand_id
1 'polypeptide(L)'
;MHRTDVGARSQNGIMPSLETTPKIRARMSKQRSHDTGIEVTLRRSLHAAGFRYRVHRKPLKGVRREADILFGPARIAVFVDGCFWHGCPEHATWPKNNADFWREKIEKNRARDADTDSRLAAAGWLSVRVWEHESAAEAAERIAVLVHERRPRRGLSPAEPTTEYITRPVPG
;
A
#
# COMPACT_ATOMS: atom_id res chain seq x y z
N MET A 1 40.95 6.04 -44.31
CA MET A 1 39.57 5.59 -44.02
C MET A 1 39.64 4.19 -43.43
N HIS A 2 39.65 4.06 -42.10
CA HIS A 2 39.53 2.76 -41.42
C HIS A 2 38.62 2.97 -40.21
N ARG A 3 37.30 2.89 -40.45
CA ARG A 3 36.32 2.66 -39.39
C ARG A 3 36.19 1.14 -39.28
N THR A 4 36.59 0.58 -38.16
CA THR A 4 36.10 -0.73 -37.73
C THR A 4 35.41 -0.56 -36.38
N ASP A 5 34.21 -1.10 -36.37
CA ASP A 5 33.11 -0.89 -35.46
C ASP A 5 33.40 -1.48 -34.07
N VAL A 6 33.08 -0.71 -33.03
CA VAL A 6 33.12 -1.14 -31.62
C VAL A 6 31.83 -1.92 -31.38
N GLY A 7 31.87 -3.23 -31.61
CA GLY A 7 30.77 -4.14 -31.32
C GLY A 7 30.51 -4.25 -29.82
N ALA A 8 29.57 -3.43 -29.32
CA ALA A 8 29.00 -3.52 -27.99
C ALA A 8 28.38 -4.91 -27.76
N ARG A 9 29.00 -5.72 -26.89
CA ARG A 9 28.36 -6.95 -26.39
C ARG A 9 27.29 -6.56 -25.39
N SER A 10 26.04 -6.54 -25.85
CA SER A 10 24.84 -6.52 -25.02
C SER A 10 24.85 -7.76 -24.10
N GLN A 11 25.10 -7.56 -22.81
CA GLN A 11 24.86 -8.58 -21.81
C GLN A 11 23.35 -8.72 -21.62
N ASN A 12 22.73 -9.64 -22.36
CA ASN A 12 21.38 -10.09 -22.06
C ASN A 12 21.40 -10.73 -20.67
N GLY A 13 20.86 -10.02 -19.67
CA GLY A 13 20.61 -10.54 -18.34
C GLY A 13 19.66 -11.72 -18.42
N ILE A 14 20.20 -12.94 -18.30
CA ILE A 14 19.43 -14.17 -18.19
C ILE A 14 18.73 -14.12 -16.83
N MET A 15 17.46 -13.75 -16.83
CA MET A 15 16.58 -14.00 -15.68
C MET A 15 16.62 -15.51 -15.41
N PRO A 16 16.97 -15.98 -14.21
CA PRO A 16 17.02 -17.41 -13.93
C PRO A 16 15.63 -18.03 -14.18
N SER A 17 15.60 -19.12 -14.94
CA SER A 17 14.38 -19.90 -15.19
C SER A 17 13.86 -20.43 -13.85
N LEU A 18 12.76 -19.86 -13.38
CA LEU A 18 12.15 -20.27 -12.12
C LEU A 18 11.53 -21.65 -12.30
N GLU A 19 12.08 -22.67 -11.66
CA GLU A 19 11.49 -24.01 -11.69
C GLU A 19 10.20 -24.01 -10.85
N THR A 20 9.06 -24.07 -11.53
CA THR A 20 7.73 -24.13 -10.90
C THR A 20 6.88 -25.12 -11.67
N THR A 21 6.24 -26.06 -10.97
CA THR A 21 5.32 -26.99 -11.62
C THR A 21 4.10 -26.25 -12.17
N PRO A 22 3.51 -26.68 -13.29
CA PRO A 22 2.29 -26.04 -13.84
C PRO A 22 1.16 -25.91 -12.81
N LYS A 23 1.04 -26.88 -11.89
CA LYS A 23 0.08 -26.89 -10.79
C LYS A 23 0.33 -25.75 -9.78
N ILE A 24 1.59 -25.51 -9.39
CA ILE A 24 1.95 -24.41 -8.49
C ILE A 24 1.74 -23.07 -9.18
N ARG A 25 2.17 -22.93 -10.45
CA ARG A 25 1.96 -21.71 -11.24
C ARG A 25 0.48 -21.35 -11.34
N ALA A 26 -0.36 -22.32 -11.69
CA ALA A 26 -1.81 -22.12 -11.80
C ALA A 26 -2.49 -21.78 -10.46
N ARG A 27 -2.00 -22.33 -9.34
CA ARG A 27 -2.47 -21.97 -7.99
C ARG A 27 -2.10 -20.52 -7.67
N MET A 28 -0.85 -20.14 -7.90
CA MET A 28 -0.36 -18.78 -7.61
C MET A 28 -1.02 -17.73 -8.49
N SER A 29 -1.32 -18.02 -9.76
CA SER A 29 -2.00 -17.09 -10.67
C SER A 29 -3.49 -16.91 -10.34
N LYS A 30 -4.11 -17.85 -9.62
CA LYS A 30 -5.51 -17.79 -9.19
C LYS A 30 -5.71 -17.07 -7.86
N GLN A 31 -4.64 -16.80 -7.12
CA GLN A 31 -4.75 -16.04 -5.88
C GLN A 31 -5.20 -14.62 -6.21
N ARG A 32 -6.38 -14.24 -5.70
CA ARG A 32 -6.97 -12.92 -5.97
C ARG A 32 -6.10 -11.84 -5.33
N SER A 33 -5.91 -10.75 -6.07
CA SER A 33 -5.22 -9.56 -5.58
C SER A 33 -6.16 -8.55 -4.93
N HIS A 34 -7.47 -8.80 -4.95
CA HIS A 34 -8.52 -7.96 -4.36
C HIS A 34 -9.74 -8.82 -3.99
N ASP A 35 -10.61 -8.29 -3.15
CA ASP A 35 -11.79 -8.95 -2.60
C ASP A 35 -11.46 -10.32 -1.99
N THR A 36 -10.33 -10.37 -1.28
CA THR A 36 -9.97 -11.53 -0.45
C THR A 36 -11.00 -11.74 0.66
N GLY A 37 -11.03 -12.95 1.24
CA GLY A 37 -12.01 -13.28 2.29
C GLY A 37 -11.94 -12.34 3.49
N ILE A 38 -10.73 -11.93 3.87
CA ILE A 38 -10.49 -10.95 4.93
C ILE A 38 -10.99 -9.56 4.54
N GLU A 39 -10.73 -9.07 3.31
CA GLU A 39 -11.25 -7.77 2.85
C GLU A 39 -12.78 -7.72 2.87
N VAL A 40 -13.45 -8.79 2.41
CA VAL A 40 -14.91 -8.87 2.44
C VAL A 40 -15.43 -8.84 3.88
N THR A 41 -14.82 -9.61 4.77
CA THR A 41 -15.27 -9.72 6.16
C THR A 41 -15.02 -8.42 6.92
N LEU A 42 -13.85 -7.80 6.75
CA LEU A 42 -13.50 -6.52 7.34
C LEU A 42 -14.48 -5.41 6.92
N ARG A 43 -14.80 -5.34 5.62
CA ARG A 43 -15.83 -4.42 5.10
C ARG A 43 -17.18 -4.64 5.75
N ARG A 44 -17.64 -5.89 5.85
CA ARG A 44 -18.91 -6.21 6.50
C ARG A 44 -18.94 -5.77 7.96
N SER A 45 -17.86 -6.03 8.71
CA SER A 45 -17.74 -5.60 10.12
C SER A 45 -17.79 -4.08 10.26
N LEU A 46 -17.03 -3.34 9.45
CA LEU A 46 -17.02 -1.87 9.47
C LEU A 46 -18.38 -1.28 9.08
N HIS A 47 -19.06 -1.86 8.09
CA HIS A 47 -20.39 -1.44 7.69
C HIS A 47 -21.44 -1.72 8.76
N ALA A 48 -21.40 -2.89 9.40
CA ALA A 48 -22.27 -3.25 10.52
C ALA A 48 -22.08 -2.30 11.71
N ALA A 49 -20.85 -1.82 11.94
CA ALA A 49 -20.53 -0.79 12.93
C ALA A 49 -20.90 0.65 12.50
N GLY A 50 -21.59 0.83 11.37
CA GLY A 50 -22.10 2.14 10.93
C GLY A 50 -21.09 3.03 10.19
N PHE A 51 -19.91 2.52 9.87
CA PHE A 51 -18.90 3.29 9.14
C PHE A 51 -19.17 3.29 7.63
N ARG A 52 -18.88 4.44 7.01
CA ARG A 52 -18.92 4.62 5.56
C ARG A 52 -17.52 4.90 5.05
N TYR A 53 -17.17 4.24 3.95
CA TYR A 53 -15.84 4.28 3.36
C TYR A 53 -15.93 4.12 1.84
N ARG A 54 -14.84 4.41 1.16
CA ARG A 54 -14.66 4.04 -0.25
C ARG A 54 -13.80 2.78 -0.31
N VAL A 55 -14.02 1.95 -1.31
CA VAL A 55 -13.27 0.72 -1.54
C VAL A 55 -12.46 0.87 -2.80
N HIS A 56 -11.24 0.31 -2.82
CA HIS A 56 -10.32 0.35 -3.94
C HIS A 56 -10.24 1.77 -4.49
N ARG A 57 -9.60 2.65 -3.71
CA ARG A 57 -9.31 4.03 -4.15
C ARG A 57 -7.89 4.47 -3.84
N LYS A 58 -7.35 5.28 -4.74
CA LYS A 58 -6.09 6.01 -4.53
C LYS A 58 -6.28 7.13 -3.49
N PRO A 59 -5.53 7.11 -2.38
CA PRO A 59 -5.57 8.18 -1.37
C PRO A 59 -4.95 9.51 -1.88
N LEU A 60 -3.96 9.43 -2.79
CA LEU A 60 -3.22 10.58 -3.30
C LEU A 60 -3.16 10.57 -4.84
N LYS A 61 -3.18 11.75 -5.44
CA LYS A 61 -2.86 11.92 -6.88
C LYS A 61 -1.37 11.64 -7.09
N GLY A 62 -1.02 10.95 -8.18
CA GLY A 62 0.36 10.55 -8.49
C GLY A 62 0.85 9.28 -7.79
N VAL A 63 0.13 8.78 -6.78
CA VAL A 63 0.39 7.44 -6.21
C VAL A 63 -0.42 6.41 -7.01
N ARG A 64 0.26 5.40 -7.55
CA ARG A 64 -0.42 4.32 -8.29
C ARG A 64 -1.15 3.35 -7.36
N ARG A 65 -0.74 3.28 -6.10
CA ARG A 65 -1.23 2.31 -5.10
C ARG A 65 -2.62 2.68 -4.62
N GLU A 66 -3.44 1.67 -4.54
CA GLU A 66 -4.84 1.71 -4.17
C GLU A 66 -4.97 1.20 -2.74
N ALA A 67 -5.73 1.89 -1.91
CA ALA A 67 -6.11 1.38 -0.59
C ALA A 67 -7.38 0.55 -0.72
N ASP A 68 -7.45 -0.57 -0.01
CA ASP A 68 -8.62 -1.45 0.00
C ASP A 68 -9.82 -0.75 0.62
N ILE A 69 -9.58 0.01 1.70
CA ILE A 69 -10.61 0.81 2.38
C ILE A 69 -10.07 2.22 2.65
N LEU A 70 -10.88 3.24 2.33
CA LEU A 70 -10.50 4.65 2.45
C LEU A 70 -11.55 5.44 3.24
N PHE A 71 -11.10 6.08 4.33
CA PHE A 71 -11.89 7.03 5.12
C PHE A 71 -11.43 8.46 4.84
N GLY A 72 -12.02 9.08 3.81
CA GLY A 72 -11.63 10.41 3.34
C GLY A 72 -11.60 11.49 4.43
N PRO A 73 -12.71 11.73 5.18
CA PRO A 73 -12.74 12.77 6.21
C PRO A 73 -11.72 12.56 7.34
N ALA A 74 -11.43 11.31 7.72
CA ALA A 74 -10.46 10.97 8.76
C ALA A 74 -9.01 10.89 8.21
N ARG A 75 -8.84 11.00 6.88
CA ARG A 75 -7.59 10.74 6.16
C ARG A 75 -6.93 9.42 6.58
N ILE A 76 -7.69 8.33 6.57
CA ILE A 76 -7.18 6.98 6.84
C ILE A 76 -7.26 6.13 5.57
N ALA A 77 -6.15 5.47 5.24
CA ALA A 77 -6.04 4.48 4.17
C ALA A 77 -5.71 3.12 4.78
N VAL A 78 -6.56 2.13 4.56
CA VAL A 78 -6.38 0.77 5.07
C VAL A 78 -5.92 -0.14 3.92
N PHE A 79 -4.89 -0.93 4.19
CA PHE A 79 -4.32 -1.93 3.29
C PHE A 79 -4.46 -3.31 3.93
N VAL A 80 -4.96 -4.27 3.17
CA VAL A 80 -5.12 -5.66 3.60
C VAL A 80 -4.02 -6.49 2.96
N ASP A 81 -3.01 -6.83 3.77
CA ASP A 81 -1.78 -7.44 3.30
C ASP A 81 -1.83 -8.97 3.43
N GLY A 82 -1.56 -9.65 2.32
CA GLY A 82 -1.33 -11.09 2.34
C GLY A 82 0.00 -11.43 3.02
N CYS A 83 0.01 -12.37 3.96
CA CYS A 83 1.18 -12.73 4.76
C CYS A 83 2.38 -13.11 3.90
N PHE A 84 2.13 -13.91 2.87
CA PHE A 84 3.17 -14.39 1.97
C PHE A 84 3.78 -13.26 1.12
N TRP A 85 2.94 -12.36 0.58
CA TRP A 85 3.35 -11.38 -0.42
C TRP A 85 4.08 -10.17 0.18
N HIS A 86 3.77 -9.85 1.44
CA HIS A 86 4.34 -8.71 2.17
C HIS A 86 5.30 -9.15 3.27
N GLY A 87 5.51 -10.46 3.47
CA GLY A 87 6.46 -10.99 4.44
C GLY A 87 6.04 -10.69 5.88
N CYS A 88 4.88 -11.22 6.28
CA CYS A 88 4.36 -11.07 7.64
C CYS A 88 5.40 -11.52 8.68
N PRO A 89 5.66 -10.73 9.74
CA PRO A 89 6.63 -11.09 10.78
C PRO A 89 6.36 -12.45 11.45
N GLU A 90 5.09 -12.84 11.58
CA GLU A 90 4.67 -14.07 12.26
C GLU A 90 4.69 -15.30 11.33
N HIS A 91 4.29 -15.11 10.07
CA HIS A 91 4.00 -16.21 9.13
C HIS A 91 4.93 -16.24 7.91
N ALA A 92 6.02 -15.46 7.91
CA ALA A 92 6.99 -15.39 6.81
C ALA A 92 7.55 -16.79 6.49
N THR A 93 6.90 -17.48 5.56
CA THR A 93 7.31 -18.78 5.05
C THR A 93 8.09 -18.54 3.77
N TRP A 94 9.39 -18.84 3.83
CA TRP A 94 10.27 -18.71 2.67
C TRP A 94 10.12 -19.95 1.78
N PRO A 95 9.72 -19.81 0.51
CA PRO A 95 9.68 -20.94 -0.41
C PRO A 95 11.06 -21.55 -0.55
N LYS A 96 11.16 -22.87 -0.41
CA LYS A 96 12.42 -23.60 -0.63
C LYS A 96 12.88 -23.52 -2.10
N ASN A 97 11.93 -23.51 -3.03
CA ASN A 97 12.22 -23.38 -4.46
C ASN A 97 12.20 -21.90 -4.87
N ASN A 98 13.20 -21.50 -5.66
CA ASN A 98 13.39 -20.11 -6.11
C ASN A 98 13.48 -19.11 -4.93
N ALA A 99 14.08 -19.53 -3.83
CA ALA A 99 14.13 -18.77 -2.58
C ALA A 99 14.66 -17.34 -2.77
N ASP A 100 15.72 -17.17 -3.57
CA ASP A 100 16.32 -15.86 -3.83
C ASP A 100 15.38 -14.94 -4.61
N PHE A 101 14.70 -15.47 -5.63
CA PHE A 101 13.68 -14.72 -6.37
C PHE A 101 12.52 -14.29 -5.47
N TRP A 102 12.03 -15.20 -4.61
CA TRP A 102 10.94 -14.88 -3.70
C TRP A 102 11.36 -13.89 -2.62
N ARG A 103 12.58 -14.03 -2.08
CA ARG A 103 13.16 -13.08 -1.14
C ARG A 103 13.25 -11.69 -1.77
N GLU A 104 13.86 -11.58 -2.95
CA GLU A 104 13.98 -10.30 -3.65
C GLU A 104 12.61 -9.69 -3.95
N LYS A 105 11.64 -10.50 -4.37
CA LYS A 105 10.27 -10.04 -4.65
C LYS A 105 9.56 -9.52 -3.40
N ILE A 106 9.65 -10.25 -2.28
CA ILE A 106 9.02 -9.84 -1.01
C ILE A 106 9.69 -8.58 -0.49
N GLU A 107 11.02 -8.48 -0.51
CA GLU A 107 11.74 -7.27 -0.10
C GLU A 107 11.39 -6.06 -0.96
N LYS A 108 11.25 -6.24 -2.28
CA LYS A 108 10.75 -5.19 -3.18
C LYS A 108 9.33 -4.75 -2.83
N ASN A 109 8.45 -5.66 -2.40
CA ASN A 109 7.11 -5.30 -1.96
C ASN A 109 7.17 -4.49 -0.66
N ARG A 110 7.91 -4.96 0.36
CA ARG A 110 8.12 -4.24 1.62
C ARG A 110 8.71 -2.84 1.43
N ALA A 111 9.66 -2.69 0.51
CA ALA A 111 10.22 -1.38 0.17
C ALA A 111 9.17 -0.44 -0.46
N ARG A 112 8.28 -0.96 -1.31
CA ARG A 112 7.17 -0.17 -1.88
C ARG A 112 6.11 0.18 -0.84
N ASP A 113 5.88 -0.72 0.11
CA ASP A 113 4.99 -0.50 1.23
C ASP A 113 5.48 0.66 2.09
N ALA A 114 6.76 0.67 2.45
CA ALA A 114 7.40 1.76 3.17
C ALA A 114 7.37 3.10 2.40
N ASP A 115 7.62 3.08 1.08
CA ASP A 115 7.47 4.28 0.22
C ASP A 115 6.03 4.80 0.23
N THR A 116 5.04 3.91 0.22
CA THR A 116 3.62 4.28 0.26
C THR A 116 3.27 4.90 1.61
N ASP A 117 3.68 4.27 2.70
CA ASP A 117 3.45 4.75 4.07
C ASP A 117 4.07 6.14 4.28
N SER A 118 5.30 6.36 3.82
CA SER A 118 5.98 7.65 3.90
C SER A 118 5.25 8.75 3.12
N ARG A 119 4.82 8.48 1.88
CA ARG A 119 4.08 9.45 1.07
C ARG A 119 2.72 9.81 1.66
N LEU A 120 2.04 8.82 2.25
CA LEU A 120 0.76 9.04 2.92
C LEU A 120 0.94 9.89 4.17
N ALA A 121 1.90 9.54 5.02
CA ALA A 121 2.23 10.31 6.21
C ALA A 121 2.57 11.77 5.86
N ALA A 122 3.39 12.00 4.83
CA ALA A 122 3.75 13.35 4.37
C ALA A 122 2.54 14.17 3.88
N ALA A 123 1.49 13.49 3.39
CA ALA A 123 0.25 14.13 2.97
C ALA A 123 -0.83 14.19 4.08
N GLY A 124 -0.47 13.83 5.31
CA GLY A 124 -1.35 13.82 6.48
C GLY A 124 -2.36 12.66 6.52
N TRP A 125 -2.10 11.61 5.73
CA TRP A 125 -2.86 10.36 5.77
C TRP A 125 -2.22 9.40 6.77
N LEU A 126 -3.06 8.69 7.53
CA LEU A 126 -2.65 7.54 8.32
C LEU A 126 -2.81 6.28 7.46
N SER A 127 -1.73 5.54 7.24
CA SER A 127 -1.82 4.18 6.70
C SER A 127 -2.03 3.17 7.82
N VAL A 128 -2.95 2.23 7.59
CA VAL A 128 -3.26 1.15 8.53
C VAL A 128 -3.15 -0.16 7.77
N ARG A 129 -2.27 -1.04 8.20
CA ARG A 129 -2.14 -2.38 7.64
C ARG A 129 -2.92 -3.38 8.48
N VAL A 130 -3.60 -4.30 7.79
CA VAL A 130 -4.32 -5.43 8.35
C VAL A 130 -3.84 -6.67 7.63
N TRP A 131 -3.22 -7.59 8.35
CA TRP A 131 -2.75 -8.84 7.77
C TRP A 131 -3.90 -9.82 7.54
N GLU A 132 -3.77 -10.67 6.52
CA GLU A 132 -4.81 -11.67 6.20
C GLU A 132 -5.07 -12.70 7.31
N HIS A 133 -4.15 -12.84 8.27
CA HIS A 133 -4.29 -13.72 9.43
C HIS A 133 -4.93 -13.04 10.64
N GLU A 134 -5.10 -11.70 10.62
CA GLU A 134 -5.75 -10.98 11.73
C GLU A 134 -7.26 -11.29 11.77
N SER A 135 -7.84 -11.19 12.96
CA SER A 135 -9.28 -11.19 13.12
C SER A 135 -9.89 -9.95 12.46
N ALA A 136 -10.81 -10.17 11.51
CA ALA A 136 -11.54 -9.09 10.86
C ALA A 136 -12.31 -8.21 11.86
N ALA A 137 -12.77 -8.78 12.98
CA ALA A 137 -13.52 -8.06 14.00
C ALA A 137 -12.60 -7.13 14.81
N GLU A 138 -11.46 -7.64 15.28
CA GLU A 138 -10.48 -6.86 16.05
C GLU A 138 -9.87 -5.75 15.18
N ALA A 139 -9.55 -6.07 13.92
CA ALA A 139 -9.08 -5.08 12.96
C ALA A 139 -10.13 -3.98 12.70
N ALA A 140 -11.41 -4.34 12.57
CA ALA A 140 -12.50 -3.38 12.40
C ALA A 140 -12.64 -2.46 13.62
N GLU A 141 -12.56 -3.00 14.83
CA GLU A 141 -12.63 -2.23 16.08
C GLU A 141 -11.46 -1.25 16.19
N ARG A 142 -10.23 -1.71 15.94
CA ARG A 142 -9.03 -0.86 15.90
C ARG A 142 -9.19 0.28 14.88
N ILE A 143 -9.67 -0.01 13.68
CA ILE A 143 -9.91 1.00 12.64
C ILE A 143 -11.02 1.97 13.08
N ALA A 144 -12.09 1.48 13.71
CA ALA A 144 -13.19 2.29 14.18
C ALA A 144 -12.73 3.36 15.19
N VAL A 145 -11.88 2.97 16.14
CA VAL A 145 -11.25 3.89 17.11
C VAL A 145 -10.47 4.98 16.38
N LEU A 146 -9.56 4.60 15.47
CA LEU A 146 -8.75 5.55 14.71
C LEU A 146 -9.59 6.52 13.87
N VAL A 147 -10.66 6.02 13.23
CA VAL A 147 -11.59 6.85 12.47
C VAL A 147 -12.30 7.84 13.37
N HIS A 148 -12.69 7.45 14.58
CA HIS A 148 -13.34 8.34 15.54
C HIS A 148 -12.39 9.46 15.99
N GLU A 149 -11.15 9.12 16.34
CA GLU A 149 -10.12 10.07 16.79
C GLU A 149 -9.74 11.09 15.73
N ARG A 150 -9.67 10.67 14.46
CA ARG A 150 -9.22 11.53 13.36
C ARG A 150 -10.32 12.24 12.61
N ARG A 151 -11.60 11.92 12.87
CA ARG A 151 -12.70 12.64 12.23
C ARG A 151 -12.64 14.09 12.67
N PRO A 152 -12.59 15.07 11.74
CA PRO A 152 -12.65 16.46 12.11
C PRO A 152 -13.94 16.69 12.88
N ARG A 153 -13.86 17.29 14.07
CA ARG A 153 -15.04 17.74 14.79
C ARG A 153 -15.79 18.68 13.84
N ARG A 154 -17.08 18.40 13.59
CA ARG A 154 -17.93 19.30 12.78
C ARG A 154 -17.78 20.73 13.37
N GLY A 155 -17.27 21.66 12.57
CA GLY A 155 -17.19 23.09 12.95
C GLY A 155 -15.80 23.70 13.14
N LEU A 156 -14.70 22.96 12.98
CA LEU A 156 -13.34 23.54 12.96
C LEU A 156 -12.72 23.35 11.58
N SER A 157 -12.73 24.41 10.76
CA SER A 157 -11.88 24.45 9.58
C SER A 157 -10.42 24.43 10.03
N PRO A 158 -9.54 23.60 9.44
CA PRO A 158 -8.10 23.81 9.56
C PRO A 158 -7.83 25.23 9.08
N ALA A 159 -7.18 26.06 9.90
CA ALA A 159 -6.76 27.38 9.49
C ALA A 159 -5.97 27.24 8.18
N GLU A 160 -6.44 27.89 7.12
CA GLU A 160 -5.63 28.09 5.92
C GLU A 160 -4.33 28.78 6.39
N PRO A 161 -3.14 28.32 5.95
CA PRO A 161 -1.94 29.11 6.15
C PRO A 161 -2.10 30.37 5.30
N THR A 162 -2.59 31.45 5.92
CA THR A 162 -2.61 32.78 5.32
C THR A 162 -1.17 33.14 5.03
N THR A 163 -0.76 32.94 3.78
CA THR A 163 0.46 33.52 3.25
C THR A 163 0.19 35.02 3.15
N GLU A 164 0.37 35.74 4.26
CA GLU A 164 0.51 37.19 4.23
C GLU A 164 1.81 37.51 3.51
N TYR A 165 1.70 37.81 2.21
CA TYR A 165 2.71 38.58 1.51
C TYR A 165 2.68 40.02 2.05
N ILE A 166 3.37 40.24 3.18
CA ILE A 166 3.81 41.57 3.57
C ILE A 166 5.00 41.91 2.67
N THR A 167 4.75 42.58 1.55
CA THR A 167 5.75 43.48 0.94
C THR A 167 5.08 44.60 0.16
N ARG A 168 4.94 45.76 0.81
CA ARG A 168 5.41 47.11 0.39
C ARG A 168 4.70 48.19 1.23
N PRO A 169 5.31 49.38 1.50
CA PRO A 169 6.34 50.07 0.71
C PRO A 169 7.55 50.60 1.52
N VAL A 170 8.61 51.04 0.83
CA VAL A 170 9.63 51.95 1.39
C VAL A 170 9.78 53.16 0.44
N PRO A 171 9.78 54.40 0.94
CA PRO A 171 9.76 55.61 0.13
C PRO A 171 11.17 56.03 -0.31
N GLY A 172 11.26 56.62 -1.49
CA GLY A 172 12.41 57.36 -2.03
C GLY A 172 11.92 58.35 -3.05
#